data_AF-X1V8R9-F1
#
_entry.id   AF-X1V8R9-F1
#
_cell.length_a   1.000
_cell.length_b   1.000
_cell.length_c   1.000
_cell.angle_alpha   90.00
_cell.angle_beta   90.00
_cell.angle_gamma   90.00
#
_symmetry.space_group_name_H-M   'P 1'
#
loop_
_entity.id
_entity.type
_entity.pdbx_description
1 polymer ?
#
loop_
_entity_poly.entity_id
_entity_poly.type
_entity_poly.pdbx_seq_one_letter_code
_entity_poly.pdbx_strand_id
1 'polypeptide(L)'
;MKKKNYLLIFILFLLVFAIFSTRIQFHDVNEYITIAKALAGINNLNVFTGHSSFYPLIISLFLRIWPNIIMIKIVNTMWLFLIGAILLLWLKSKKTFIIFAFSPLVWYMSIQTTPVLPASLFLLLAFIFFKKQNIKYNNLYSGLCLGLSFAFYTPMILVSL
;
A
#
# COMPACT_ATOMS: atom_id res chain seq x y z
N MET A 1 -17.14 -7.11 21.36
CA MET A 1 -16.58 -6.01 20.51
C MET A 1 -17.22 -5.95 19.12
N LYS A 2 -17.60 -4.74 18.68
CA LYS A 2 -18.09 -4.44 17.31
C LYS A 2 -16.93 -4.52 16.29
N LYS A 3 -17.21 -4.80 15.00
CA LYS A 3 -16.18 -4.84 13.94
C LYS A 3 -15.32 -3.57 13.89
N LYS A 4 -15.95 -2.41 14.11
CA LYS A 4 -15.28 -1.10 14.20
C LYS A 4 -14.16 -1.09 15.25
N ASN A 5 -14.37 -1.72 16.41
CA ASN A 5 -13.38 -1.75 17.49
C ASN A 5 -12.14 -2.56 17.08
N TYR A 6 -12.31 -3.66 16.33
CA TYR A 6 -11.19 -4.45 15.83
C TYR A 6 -10.34 -3.66 14.83
N LEU A 7 -10.98 -2.93 13.92
CA LEU A 7 -10.28 -2.08 12.95
C LEU A 7 -9.55 -0.93 13.64
N LEU A 8 -10.19 -0.29 14.62
CA LEU A 8 -9.61 0.81 15.38
C LEU A 8 -8.38 0.34 16.18
N ILE A 9 -8.47 -0.81 16.84
CA ILE A 9 -7.32 -1.38 17.55
C ILE A 9 -6.21 -1.74 16.56
N PHE A 10 -6.56 -2.40 15.45
CA PHE A 10 -5.58 -2.80 14.45
C PHE A 10 -4.81 -1.61 13.86
N ILE A 11 -5.51 -0.53 13.50
CA ILE A 11 -4.84 0.67 12.97
C ILE A 11 -3.97 1.36 14.01
N LEU A 12 -4.41 1.40 15.28
CA LEU A 12 -3.60 1.98 16.35
C LEU A 12 -2.31 1.20 16.54
N PHE A 13 -2.37 -0.13 16.64
CA PHE A 13 -1.15 -0.94 16.76
C PHE A 13 -0.25 -0.84 15.53
N LEU A 14 -0.83 -0.83 14.33
CA LEU A 14 -0.08 -0.63 13.09
C LEU A 14 0.66 0.72 13.08
N LEU A 15 -0.01 1.81 13.47
CA LEU A 15 0.60 3.14 13.53
C LEU A 15 1.70 3.22 14.59
N VAL A 16 1.46 2.69 15.79
CA VAL A 16 2.47 2.62 16.85
C VAL A 16 3.70 1.85 16.35
N PHE A 17 3.49 0.67 15.77
CA PHE A 17 4.58 -0.14 15.22
C PHE A 17 5.36 0.60 14.12
N ALA A 18 4.67 1.27 13.20
CA ALA A 18 5.28 2.03 12.12
C ALA A 18 6.11 3.22 12.63
N ILE A 19 5.58 3.98 13.59
CA ILE A 19 6.24 5.17 14.15
C ILE A 19 7.52 4.76 14.90
N PHE A 20 7.45 3.74 15.76
CA PHE A 20 8.57 3.32 16.61
C PHE A 20 9.54 2.35 15.93
N SER A 21 9.21 1.77 14.78
CA SER A 21 10.14 0.91 14.05
C SER A 21 11.37 1.70 13.59
N THR A 22 12.57 1.21 13.89
CA THR A 22 13.83 1.80 13.42
C THR A 22 14.22 1.33 12.02
N ARG A 23 13.53 0.34 11.46
CA ARG A 23 13.87 -0.27 10.16
C ARG A 23 12.86 0.09 9.08
N ILE A 24 13.37 0.30 7.86
CA ILE A 24 12.63 0.40 6.61
C ILE A 24 13.37 -0.51 5.65
N GLN A 25 13.13 -1.82 5.76
CA GLN A 25 13.93 -2.80 5.04
C GLN A 25 13.06 -3.59 4.08
N PHE A 26 13.27 -3.35 2.80
CA PHE A 26 12.97 -4.24 1.68
C PHE A 26 14.00 -3.97 0.57
N HIS A 27 14.10 -4.86 -0.40
CA HIS A 27 14.91 -4.61 -1.60
C HIS A 27 14.35 -3.36 -2.32
N ASP A 28 15.25 -2.55 -2.89
CA ASP A 28 14.91 -1.37 -3.71
C ASP A 28 14.21 -0.20 -2.99
N VAL A 29 14.08 -0.24 -1.66
CA VAL A 29 13.54 0.88 -0.85
C VAL A 29 14.24 2.20 -1.15
N ASN A 30 15.57 2.17 -1.27
CA ASN A 30 16.35 3.37 -1.55
C ASN A 30 16.04 3.95 -2.93
N GLU A 31 15.80 3.10 -3.94
CA GLU A 31 15.38 3.53 -5.28
C GLU A 31 14.01 4.22 -5.20
N TYR A 32 13.01 3.55 -4.62
CA TYR A 32 11.65 4.11 -4.52
C TYR A 32 11.60 5.42 -3.75
N ILE A 33 12.31 5.53 -2.62
CA ILE A 33 12.37 6.75 -1.82
C ILE A 33 13.09 7.88 -2.59
N THR A 34 14.17 7.55 -3.30
CA THR A 34 14.94 8.55 -4.07
C THR A 34 14.10 9.12 -5.21
N ILE A 35 13.42 8.26 -5.97
CA ILE A 35 12.49 8.69 -7.03
C ILE A 35 11.35 9.51 -6.44
N ALA A 36 10.74 9.06 -5.35
CA ALA A 36 9.64 9.78 -4.71
C ALA A 36 10.07 11.18 -4.22
N LYS A 37 11.29 11.31 -3.67
CA LYS A 37 11.86 12.60 -3.28
C LYS A 37 12.16 13.51 -4.47
N ALA A 38 12.67 12.96 -5.57
CA ALA A 38 12.91 13.71 -6.81
C ALA A 38 11.59 14.21 -7.40
N LEU A 39 10.58 13.34 -7.52
CA LEU A 39 9.22 13.71 -7.95
C LEU A 39 8.55 14.72 -7.00
N ALA A 40 8.91 14.72 -5.72
CA ALA A 40 8.45 15.69 -4.74
C ALA A 40 9.17 17.05 -4.80
N GLY A 41 10.23 17.19 -5.63
CA GLY A 41 11.04 18.41 -5.70
C GLY A 41 11.97 18.63 -4.51
N ILE A 42 12.25 17.57 -3.74
CA ILE A 42 13.08 17.62 -2.53
C ILE A 42 14.55 17.29 -2.85
N ASN A 43 14.82 16.69 -4.01
CA ASN A 43 16.13 16.16 -4.37
C ASN A 43 16.71 16.85 -5.62
N ASN A 44 18.03 17.00 -5.67
CA ASN A 44 18.77 17.60 -6.80
C ASN A 44 19.44 16.55 -7.71
N LEU A 45 18.97 15.29 -7.67
CA LEU A 45 19.57 14.18 -8.43
C LEU A 45 18.64 13.74 -9.57
N ASN A 46 19.23 13.53 -10.75
CA ASN A 46 18.57 12.85 -11.86
C ASN A 46 18.48 11.36 -11.53
N VAL A 47 17.27 10.82 -11.53
CA VAL A 47 17.01 9.44 -11.07
C VAL A 47 16.65 8.56 -12.26
N PHE A 48 17.30 7.39 -12.34
CA PHE A 48 16.92 6.30 -13.23
C PHE A 48 16.20 5.22 -12.41
N THR A 49 15.20 4.57 -12.99
CA THR A 49 14.39 3.52 -12.34
C THR A 49 14.35 2.26 -13.19
N GLY A 50 14.66 1.12 -12.57
CA GLY A 50 14.43 -0.20 -13.16
C GLY A 50 13.03 -0.75 -12.85
N HIS A 51 12.31 -0.10 -11.94
CA HIS A 51 11.04 -0.57 -11.37
C HIS A 51 9.85 0.34 -11.70
N SER A 52 8.66 -0.02 -11.19
CA SER A 52 7.45 0.80 -11.35
C SER A 52 7.66 2.20 -10.78
N SER A 53 7.37 3.19 -11.62
CA SER A 53 7.37 4.61 -11.25
C SER A 53 6.09 5.06 -10.56
N PHE A 54 5.01 4.26 -10.65
CA PHE A 54 3.69 4.64 -10.16
C PHE A 54 3.63 4.66 -8.63
N TYR A 55 4.30 3.70 -7.97
CA TYR A 55 4.41 3.69 -6.52
C TYR A 55 5.16 4.93 -5.98
N PRO A 56 6.39 5.24 -6.45
CA PRO A 56 7.07 6.48 -6.06
C PRO A 56 6.27 7.75 -6.36
N LEU A 57 5.54 7.80 -7.48
CA LEU A 57 4.67 8.94 -7.81
C LEU A 57 3.65 9.18 -6.72
N ILE A 58 2.94 8.14 -6.26
CA ILE A 58 1.95 8.30 -5.20
C ILE A 58 2.60 8.71 -3.89
N ILE A 59 3.73 8.10 -3.51
CA ILE A 59 4.46 8.48 -2.31
C ILE A 59 4.94 9.94 -2.37
N SER A 60 5.31 10.44 -3.55
CA SER A 60 5.76 11.82 -3.75
C SER A 60 4.68 12.85 -3.39
N LEU A 61 3.41 12.54 -3.64
CA LEU A 61 2.28 13.43 -3.30
C LEU A 61 2.21 13.67 -1.79
N PHE A 62 2.42 12.62 -0.99
CA PHE A 62 2.43 12.72 0.47
C PHE A 62 3.70 13.40 1.00
N LEU A 63 4.85 13.14 0.37
CA LEU A 63 6.11 13.77 0.73
C LEU A 63 6.12 15.28 0.46
N ARG A 64 5.40 15.76 -0.56
CA ARG A 64 5.21 17.20 -0.81
C ARG A 64 4.49 17.90 0.35
N ILE A 65 3.59 17.20 1.04
CA ILE A 65 2.85 17.74 2.19
C ILE A 65 3.68 17.66 3.46
N TRP A 66 4.32 16.51 3.71
CA TRP A 66 5.14 16.30 4.90
C TRP A 66 6.41 15.51 4.53
N PRO A 67 7.55 16.19 4.30
CA PRO A 67 8.77 15.58 3.80
C PRO A 67 9.55 14.84 4.90
N ASN A 68 8.91 13.83 5.50
CA ASN A 68 9.47 13.05 6.61
C ASN A 68 9.35 11.54 6.33
N ILE A 69 10.32 10.78 6.81
CA ILE A 69 10.32 9.31 6.71
C ILE A 69 9.10 8.67 7.41
N ILE A 70 8.61 9.30 8.48
CA ILE A 70 7.40 8.88 9.19
C ILE A 70 6.19 8.90 8.25
N MET A 71 6.08 9.92 7.38
CA MET A 71 4.99 10.02 6.40
C MET A 71 4.99 8.81 5.45
N ILE A 72 6.15 8.41 4.95
CA ILE A 72 6.30 7.23 4.07
C ILE A 72 5.80 5.97 4.79
N LYS A 73 6.23 5.77 6.04
CA LYS A 73 5.81 4.61 6.85
C LYS A 73 4.30 4.59 7.08
N ILE A 74 3.71 5.73 7.43
CA ILE A 74 2.26 5.86 7.64
C ILE A 74 1.52 5.47 6.36
N VAL A 75 1.90 6.04 5.20
CA VAL A 75 1.25 5.73 3.91
C VAL A 75 1.35 4.24 3.59
N ASN A 76 2.51 3.61 3.79
CA ASN A 76 2.67 2.18 3.55
C ASN A 76 1.81 1.31 4.48
N THR A 77 1.76 1.68 5.75
CA THR A 77 0.92 1.03 6.74
C THR A 77 -0.57 1.17 6.41
N MET A 78 -0.99 2.27 5.79
CA MET A 78 -2.40 2.46 5.38
C MET A 78 -2.83 1.43 4.34
N TRP A 79 -1.97 1.04 3.40
CA TRP A 79 -2.32 0.00 2.43
C TRP A 79 -2.67 -1.32 3.11
N LEU A 80 -1.86 -1.71 4.10
CA LEU A 80 -2.08 -2.93 4.86
C LEU A 80 -3.33 -2.87 5.73
N PHE A 81 -3.59 -1.70 6.33
CA PHE A 81 -4.84 -1.46 7.04
C PHE A 81 -6.06 -1.63 6.13
N LEU A 82 -6.03 -1.07 4.92
CA LEU A 82 -7.12 -1.19 3.95
C LEU A 82 -7.36 -2.64 3.55
N ILE A 83 -6.30 -3.43 3.33
CA ILE A 83 -6.40 -4.87 3.06
C ILE A 83 -7.12 -5.57 4.22
N GLY A 84 -6.67 -5.36 5.46
CA GLY A 84 -7.30 -5.95 6.64
C GLY A 84 -8.76 -5.52 6.81
N ALA A 85 -9.06 -4.25 6.56
CA ALA A 85 -10.42 -3.71 6.62
C ALA A 85 -11.34 -4.36 5.59
N ILE A 86 -10.89 -4.48 4.34
CA ILE A 86 -11.63 -5.15 3.27
C ILE A 86 -11.88 -6.61 3.63
N LEU A 87 -10.87 -7.34 4.12
CA LEU A 87 -11.03 -8.74 4.53
C LEU A 87 -12.10 -8.90 5.61
N LEU A 88 -12.08 -8.07 6.66
CA LEU A 88 -13.08 -8.13 7.74
C LEU A 88 -14.50 -7.80 7.25
N LEU A 89 -14.63 -6.80 6.37
CA LEU A 89 -15.92 -6.35 5.83
C LEU A 89 -16.49 -7.36 4.83
N TRP A 90 -15.66 -7.87 3.93
CA TRP A 90 -16.06 -8.75 2.84
C TRP A 90 -16.32 -10.18 3.30
N LEU A 91 -15.38 -10.81 4.02
CA LEU A 91 -15.55 -12.18 4.53
C LEU A 91 -16.54 -12.24 5.69
N LYS A 92 -16.81 -11.09 6.32
CA LYS A 92 -17.61 -10.96 7.55
C LYS A 92 -17.12 -11.82 8.73
N SER A 93 -15.92 -12.39 8.64
CA SER A 93 -15.32 -13.29 9.62
C SER A 93 -14.32 -12.56 10.50
N LYS A 94 -14.61 -12.47 11.81
CA LYS A 94 -13.67 -11.91 12.81
C LYS A 94 -12.46 -12.83 12.99
N LYS A 95 -12.65 -14.15 12.94
CA LYS A 95 -11.58 -15.13 13.12
C LYS A 95 -10.50 -14.97 12.05
N THR A 96 -10.92 -14.84 10.78
CA THR A 96 -9.99 -14.64 9.66
C THR A 96 -9.23 -13.32 9.77
N PHE A 97 -9.92 -12.24 10.18
CA PHE A 97 -9.25 -10.96 10.43
C PHE A 97 -8.24 -11.04 11.57
N ILE A 98 -8.56 -11.73 12.67
CA ILE A 98 -7.64 -11.92 13.80
C ILE A 98 -6.40 -12.70 13.33
N ILE A 99 -6.58 -13.80 12.59
CA ILE A 99 -5.45 -14.56 12.02
C ILE A 99 -4.58 -13.68 11.14
N PHE A 100 -5.19 -12.85 10.28
CA PHE A 100 -4.46 -11.88 9.47
C PHE A 100 -3.71 -10.87 10.35
N ALA A 101 -4.39 -10.20 11.28
CA ALA A 101 -3.82 -9.14 12.11
C ALA A 101 -2.71 -9.63 13.04
N PHE A 102 -2.77 -10.88 13.51
CA PHE A 102 -1.72 -11.49 14.34
C PHE A 102 -0.66 -12.25 13.52
N SER A 103 -0.78 -12.29 12.19
CA SER A 103 0.24 -12.89 11.34
C SER A 103 1.55 -12.09 11.42
N PRO A 104 2.70 -12.73 11.73
CA PRO A 104 4.00 -12.06 11.74
C PRO A 104 4.33 -11.34 10.43
N LEU A 105 3.85 -11.89 9.31
CA LEU A 105 4.02 -11.30 7.98
C LEU A 105 3.40 -9.90 7.89
N VAL A 106 2.21 -9.69 8.47
CA VAL A 106 1.53 -8.39 8.44
C VAL A 106 2.40 -7.33 9.12
N TRP A 107 2.93 -7.63 10.30
CA TRP A 107 3.81 -6.70 11.02
C TRP A 107 5.11 -6.46 10.26
N TYR A 108 5.74 -7.52 9.75
CA TYR A 108 6.95 -7.41 8.94
C TYR A 108 6.76 -6.53 7.70
N MET A 109 5.65 -6.70 6.98
CA MET A 109 5.34 -5.94 5.77
C MET A 109 4.91 -4.49 6.08
N SER A 110 4.32 -4.22 7.25
CA SER A 110 3.75 -2.89 7.59
C SER A 110 4.75 -1.73 7.53
N ILE A 111 6.03 -2.01 7.78
CA ILE A 111 7.13 -1.04 7.81
C ILE A 111 7.92 -0.99 6.51
N GLN A 112 7.54 -1.77 5.51
CA GLN A 112 8.23 -1.85 4.24
C GLN A 112 7.71 -0.82 3.26
N THR A 113 8.66 -0.18 2.57
CA THR A 113 8.37 0.70 1.44
C THR A 113 8.42 -0.13 0.17
N THR A 114 7.26 -0.65 -0.24
CA THR A 114 7.16 -1.59 -1.36
C THR A 114 5.87 -1.39 -2.16
N PRO A 115 5.93 -1.52 -3.51
CA PRO A 115 4.74 -1.53 -4.36
C PRO A 115 3.84 -2.75 -4.13
N VAL A 116 4.32 -3.80 -3.47
CA VAL A 116 3.57 -5.05 -3.27
C VAL A 116 2.27 -4.82 -2.50
N LEU A 117 2.26 -3.93 -1.49
CA LEU A 117 1.08 -3.67 -0.67
C LEU A 117 -0.07 -3.02 -1.47
N PRO A 118 0.13 -1.88 -2.16
CA PRO A 118 -0.93 -1.33 -3.01
C PRO A 118 -1.29 -2.29 -4.15
N ALA A 119 -0.33 -2.98 -4.77
CA ALA A 119 -0.63 -3.97 -5.81
C ALA A 119 -1.56 -5.08 -5.28
N SER A 120 -1.30 -5.60 -4.08
CA SER A 120 -2.12 -6.63 -3.42
C SER A 120 -3.50 -6.12 -3.07
N LEU A 121 -3.62 -4.87 -2.60
CA LEU A 121 -4.90 -4.23 -2.32
C LEU A 121 -5.77 -4.19 -3.57
N PHE A 122 -5.22 -3.70 -4.68
CA PHE A 122 -5.96 -3.58 -5.94
C PHE A 122 -6.27 -4.95 -6.55
N LEU A 123 -5.39 -5.94 -6.39
CA LEU A 123 -5.68 -7.32 -6.80
C LEU A 123 -6.85 -7.91 -5.99
N LEU A 124 -6.87 -7.69 -4.67
CA LEU A 124 -7.97 -8.12 -3.80
C LEU A 124 -9.29 -7.45 -4.22
N LEU A 125 -9.28 -6.15 -4.48
CA LEU A 125 -10.46 -5.43 -4.97
C LEU A 125 -10.93 -5.96 -6.32
N ALA A 126 -10.01 -6.22 -7.25
CA ALA A 126 -10.33 -6.80 -8.55
C ALA A 126 -11.07 -8.14 -8.38
N PHE A 127 -10.53 -9.03 -7.55
CA PHE A 127 -11.16 -10.31 -7.25
C PHE A 127 -12.55 -10.15 -6.61
N ILE A 128 -12.73 -9.20 -5.69
CA ILE A 128 -14.02 -8.95 -5.04
C ILE A 128 -15.07 -8.48 -6.06
N PHE A 129 -14.71 -7.53 -6.93
CA PHE A 129 -15.61 -7.05 -7.97
C PHE A 129 -15.94 -8.13 -8.99
N PHE A 130 -14.95 -8.91 -9.42
CA PHE A 130 -15.18 -10.07 -10.29
C PHE A 130 -16.19 -11.04 -9.69
N LYS A 131 -16.06 -11.38 -8.40
CA LYS A 131 -16.95 -12.32 -7.72
C LYS A 131 -18.36 -11.74 -7.45
N LYS A 132 -18.48 -10.43 -7.19
CA LYS A 132 -19.76 -9.79 -6.86
C LYS A 132 -20.48 -9.28 -8.11
N GLN A 133 -21.22 -10.18 -8.74
CA GLN A 133 -22.02 -9.89 -9.95
C GLN A 133 -23.20 -8.93 -9.70
N ASN A 134 -23.57 -8.68 -8.45
CA ASN A 134 -24.66 -7.77 -8.09
C ASN A 134 -24.28 -6.28 -8.10
N ILE A 135 -23.00 -5.94 -8.34
CA ILE A 135 -22.53 -4.56 -8.43
C ILE A 135 -22.63 -4.11 -9.89
N LYS A 136 -23.27 -2.96 -10.15
CA LYS A 136 -23.32 -2.38 -11.50
C LYS A 136 -21.90 -2.11 -12.00
N TYR A 137 -21.57 -2.54 -13.22
CA TYR A 137 -20.23 -2.42 -13.82
C TYR A 137 -19.11 -3.15 -13.06
N ASN A 138 -19.43 -4.24 -12.35
CA ASN A 138 -18.45 -5.04 -11.62
C ASN A 138 -17.24 -5.46 -12.47
N ASN A 139 -17.45 -5.87 -13.72
CA ASN A 139 -16.37 -6.28 -14.63
C ASN A 139 -15.44 -5.11 -14.98
N LEU A 140 -15.98 -3.91 -15.17
CA LEU A 140 -15.19 -2.71 -15.42
C LEU A 140 -14.33 -2.37 -14.20
N TYR A 141 -14.92 -2.35 -13.00
CA TYR A 141 -14.17 -2.09 -11.76
C TYR A 141 -13.12 -3.17 -11.49
N SER A 142 -13.43 -4.43 -11.79
CA SER A 142 -12.48 -5.53 -11.72
C SER A 142 -11.29 -5.30 -12.65
N GLY A 143 -11.54 -4.97 -13.92
CA GLY A 143 -10.50 -4.69 -14.90
C GLY A 143 -9.63 -3.49 -14.51
N LEU A 144 -10.24 -2.40 -14.05
CA LEU A 144 -9.51 -1.21 -13.58
C LEU A 144 -8.63 -1.50 -12.36
N CYS A 145 -9.16 -2.22 -11.38
CA CYS A 145 -8.37 -2.62 -10.20
C CYS A 145 -7.23 -3.57 -10.59
N LEU A 146 -7.46 -4.50 -11.52
CA LEU A 146 -6.41 -5.39 -12.00
C LEU A 146 -5.31 -4.59 -12.73
N GLY A 147 -5.67 -3.67 -13.62
CA GLY A 147 -4.74 -2.79 -14.31
C GLY A 147 -3.92 -1.93 -13.35
N LEU A 148 -4.55 -1.38 -12.30
CA LEU A 148 -3.84 -0.65 -11.25
C LEU A 148 -2.86 -1.55 -10.49
N SER A 149 -3.26 -2.78 -10.15
CA SER A 149 -2.37 -3.75 -9.49
C SER A 149 -1.09 -3.99 -10.30
N PHE A 150 -1.23 -4.20 -11.62
CA PHE A 150 -0.10 -4.29 -12.52
C PHE A 150 0.73 -3.00 -12.54
N ALA A 151 0.08 -1.83 -12.69
CA ALA A 151 0.78 -0.55 -12.74
C ALA A 151 1.68 -0.30 -11.49
N PHE A 152 1.25 -0.73 -10.30
CA PHE A 152 2.08 -0.65 -9.10
C PHE A 152 3.31 -1.57 -9.15
N TYR A 153 3.17 -2.78 -9.70
CA TYR A 153 4.20 -3.82 -9.56
C TYR A 153 5.14 -3.93 -10.76
N THR A 154 4.65 -3.70 -11.98
CA THR A 154 5.44 -3.84 -13.20
C THR A 154 6.30 -2.60 -13.47
N PRO A 155 7.54 -2.75 -13.96
CA PRO A 155 8.35 -1.64 -14.41
C PRO A 155 7.57 -0.73 -15.37
N MET A 156 7.53 0.56 -15.06
CA MET A 156 7.01 1.58 -15.96
C MET A 156 8.19 2.44 -16.36
N ILE A 157 8.50 2.46 -17.66
CA ILE A 157 9.50 3.34 -18.23
C ILE A 157 8.98 4.77 -18.07
N LEU A 158 9.52 5.49 -17.09
CA LEU A 158 9.44 6.94 -17.06
C LEU A 158 10.37 7.45 -18.16
N VAL A 159 9.81 7.85 -19.30
CA VAL A 159 10.56 8.62 -20.30
C VAL A 159 10.71 10.01 -19.70
N SER A 160 11.87 10.29 -19.11
CA SER A 160 12.23 11.65 -18.70
C SER A 160 12.22 12.55 -19.93
N LEU A 161 11.39 13.59 -19.93
CA LEU A 161 11.49 14.74 -20.83
C LEU A 161 12.68 15.62 -20.42
#